data_AF-A0A1Y2EU35-F1
#
_entry.id   AF-A0A1Y2EU35-F1
#
_cell.length_a   1.000
_cell.length_b   1.000
_cell.length_c   1.000
_cell.angle_alpha   90.00
_cell.angle_beta   90.00
_cell.angle_gamma   90.00
#
_symmetry.space_group_name_H-M   'P 1'
#
loop_
_entity.id
_entity.type
_entity.pdbx_description
1 polymer ?
#
loop_
_entity_poly.entity_id
_entity_poly.type
_entity_poly.pdbx_seq_one_letter_code
_entity_poly.pdbx_strand_id
1 'polypeptide(L)'
;MSLLAPNSATLAAESCIICNEPLLIQLDVEDVEEGEPGYIYDDVELPCRHHIHYECAREAYDESDGSVSQCPFCSQPLLIQGKFLVTVRNEGGVTEQFDLGADLQEQQYLAAHPQEALNEALLSMAFSGDLDAVKETLAQGADLDATQAKTGMTALHLCALNNDANIIRFLVEAGADKTVRAGNGMDALQLAISEGSHDAAYALQ
;
A
#
# COMPACT_ATOMS: atom_id res chain seq x y z
N MET A 1 23.42 3.40 26.37
CA MET A 1 23.96 2.07 26.02
C MET A 1 23.88 1.95 24.51
N SER A 2 24.94 1.46 23.89
CA SER A 2 25.23 1.49 22.45
C SER A 2 24.03 1.11 21.56
N LEU A 3 23.60 2.02 20.68
CA LEU A 3 22.89 1.65 19.45
C LEU A 3 23.94 0.95 18.58
N LEU A 4 24.00 -0.37 18.69
CA LEU A 4 24.76 -1.16 17.74
C LEU A 4 24.06 -1.00 16.40
N ALA A 5 24.68 -0.27 15.49
CA ALA A 5 24.42 -0.43 14.07
C ALA A 5 24.45 -1.94 13.76
N PRO A 6 23.52 -2.47 12.94
CA PRO A 6 23.51 -3.88 12.62
C PRO A 6 24.90 -4.30 12.09
N ASN A 7 25.42 -5.38 12.66
CA ASN A 7 26.73 -5.93 12.31
C ASN A 7 26.83 -6.14 10.79
N SER A 8 27.96 -5.74 10.22
CA SER A 8 28.34 -5.79 8.79
C SER A 8 28.39 -7.20 8.17
N ALA A 9 27.83 -8.21 8.84
CA ALA A 9 27.82 -9.61 8.40
C ALA A 9 26.41 -10.12 8.02
N THR A 10 25.39 -9.25 7.99
CA THR A 10 24.01 -9.59 7.58
C THR A 10 23.47 -8.74 6.42
N LEU A 11 24.31 -7.87 5.86
CA LEU A 11 24.01 -6.94 4.75
C LEU A 11 24.29 -7.59 3.38
N ALA A 12 23.72 -8.75 3.09
CA ALA A 12 23.95 -9.41 1.80
C ALA A 12 22.86 -9.04 0.77
N ALA A 13 22.77 -7.74 0.47
CA ALA A 13 22.15 -7.12 -0.72
C ALA A 13 22.21 -5.59 -0.57
N GLU A 14 23.40 -5.00 -0.73
CA GLU A 14 23.64 -3.61 -0.29
C GLU A 14 23.24 -2.55 -1.32
N SER A 15 22.94 -2.91 -2.57
CA SER A 15 22.66 -1.92 -3.62
C SER A 15 21.72 -2.47 -4.68
N CYS A 16 20.90 -1.58 -5.24
CA CYS A 16 20.02 -1.89 -6.35
C CYS A 16 20.85 -2.29 -7.59
N ILE A 17 20.49 -3.39 -8.24
CA ILE A 17 21.19 -3.87 -9.45
C ILE A 17 20.99 -2.97 -10.68
N ILE A 18 20.10 -1.98 -10.63
CA ILE A 18 19.80 -1.06 -11.74
C ILE A 18 20.56 0.25 -11.57
N CYS A 19 20.35 0.98 -10.47
CA CYS A 19 20.97 2.29 -10.25
C CYS A 19 22.28 2.24 -9.45
N ASN A 20 22.61 1.10 -8.84
CA ASN A 20 23.79 0.91 -7.99
C ASN A 20 23.82 1.79 -6.72
N GLU A 21 22.67 2.32 -6.30
CA GLU A 21 22.50 3.05 -5.04
C GLU A 21 22.07 2.11 -3.90
N PRO A 22 22.31 2.48 -2.62
CA PRO A 22 21.93 1.67 -1.47
C PRO A 22 20.42 1.42 -1.36
N LEU A 23 20.03 0.20 -0.97
CA LEU A 23 18.64 -0.18 -0.69
C LEU A 23 18.21 0.16 0.76
N LEU A 24 19.20 0.48 1.61
CA LEU A 24 19.01 1.00 2.95
C LEU A 24 19.36 2.49 2.92
N ILE A 25 18.34 3.34 2.97
CA ILE A 25 18.51 4.80 2.91
C ILE A 25 18.60 5.31 4.34
N GLN A 26 19.69 5.99 4.69
CA GLN A 26 19.83 6.64 6.00
C GLN A 26 19.00 7.93 6.00
N LEU A 27 18.23 8.13 7.06
CA LEU A 27 17.49 9.36 7.27
C LEU A 27 18.36 10.39 7.99
N ASP A 28 18.16 11.66 7.67
CA ASP A 28 18.76 12.74 8.44
C ASP A 28 18.16 12.79 9.84
N VAL A 29 18.98 13.10 10.84
CA VAL A 29 18.58 13.07 12.27
C VAL A 29 17.38 13.98 12.57
N GLU A 30 17.19 15.02 11.76
CA GLU A 30 16.08 15.97 11.88
C GLU A 30 14.74 15.37 11.42
N ASP A 31 14.77 14.32 10.59
CA ASP A 31 13.60 13.66 10.01
C ASP A 31 13.19 12.37 10.75
N VAL A 32 13.94 11.98 11.79
CA VAL A 32 13.68 10.75 12.56
C VAL A 32 12.77 11.05 13.74
N GLU A 33 11.55 10.51 13.72
CA GLU A 33 10.63 10.59 14.87
C GLU A 33 11.16 9.80 16.08
N GLU A 34 10.78 10.24 17.28
CA GLU A 34 11.27 9.65 18.52
C GLU A 34 10.80 8.19 18.65
N GLY A 35 11.74 7.25 18.52
CA GLY A 35 11.47 5.81 18.62
C GLY A 35 11.54 5.06 17.29
N GLU A 36 11.63 5.78 16.18
CA GLU A 36 11.74 5.22 14.83
C GLU A 36 13.20 4.92 14.44
N PRO A 37 13.45 3.96 13.54
CA PRO A 37 14.78 3.73 12.99
C PRO A 37 15.23 4.93 12.14
N GLY A 38 16.49 5.34 12.26
CA GLY A 38 17.09 6.39 11.42
C GLY A 38 17.40 5.95 9.97
N TYR A 39 16.62 5.02 9.44
CA TYR A 39 16.78 4.47 8.11
C TYR A 39 15.46 3.90 7.59
N ILE A 40 15.34 3.85 6.26
CA ILE A 40 14.24 3.19 5.55
C ILE A 40 14.78 2.09 4.63
N TYR A 41 13.97 1.05 4.44
CA TYR A 41 14.24 0.01 3.45
C TYR A 41 13.44 0.31 2.17
N ASP A 42 14.11 0.30 1.03
CA ASP A 42 13.49 0.25 -0.29
C ASP A 42 14.12 -0.92 -1.04
N ASP A 43 13.67 -2.12 -0.70
CA ASP A 43 14.26 -3.37 -1.17
C ASP A 43 13.20 -4.32 -1.74
N VAL A 44 13.29 -4.55 -3.06
CA VAL A 44 12.54 -5.59 -3.77
C VAL A 44 13.50 -6.72 -4.15
N GLU A 45 13.39 -7.85 -3.46
CA GLU A 45 14.12 -9.08 -3.78
C GLU A 45 13.38 -9.86 -4.88
N LEU A 46 14.01 -9.97 -6.04
CA LEU A 46 13.55 -10.77 -7.17
C LEU A 46 13.68 -12.27 -6.89
N PRO A 47 12.94 -13.16 -7.58
CA PRO A 47 13.08 -14.63 -7.47
C PRO A 47 14.52 -15.16 -7.61
N CYS A 48 15.33 -14.44 -8.38
CA CYS A 48 16.73 -14.75 -8.62
C CYS A 48 17.70 -14.25 -7.54
N ARG A 49 17.18 -13.75 -6.40
CA ARG A 49 17.94 -13.15 -5.27
C ARG A 49 18.67 -11.84 -5.61
N HIS A 50 18.32 -11.18 -6.71
CA HIS A 50 18.81 -9.84 -6.99
C HIS A 50 17.83 -8.81 -6.44
N HIS A 51 18.37 -7.68 -6.01
CA HIS A 51 17.62 -6.67 -5.29
C HIS A 51 17.57 -5.37 -6.08
N ILE A 52 16.41 -4.73 -6.09
CA ILE A 52 16.16 -3.47 -6.79
C ILE A 52 15.31 -2.54 -5.92
N HIS A 53 15.46 -1.22 -6.09
CA HIS A 53 14.45 -0.28 -5.59
C HIS A 53 13.12 -0.55 -6.26
N TYR A 54 12.04 -0.30 -5.54
CA TYR A 54 10.70 -0.40 -6.09
C TYR A 54 10.53 0.50 -7.32
N GLU A 55 11.02 1.74 -7.26
CA GLU A 55 10.95 2.70 -8.37
C GLU A 55 11.78 2.25 -9.58
N CYS A 56 12.97 1.68 -9.35
CA CYS A 56 13.77 1.09 -10.44
C CYS A 56 13.05 -0.10 -11.08
N ALA A 57 12.32 -0.89 -10.28
CA ALA A 57 11.48 -1.97 -10.80
C ALA A 57 10.34 -1.41 -11.66
N ARG A 58 9.67 -0.36 -11.18
CA ARG A 58 8.60 0.32 -11.90
C ARG A 58 9.09 0.76 -13.27
N GLU A 59 10.17 1.52 -13.35
CA GLU A 59 10.72 1.99 -14.63
C GLU A 59 11.19 0.87 -15.55
N ALA A 60 11.84 -0.17 -15.00
CA ALA A 60 12.37 -1.27 -15.80
C ALA A 60 11.30 -2.24 -16.33
N TYR A 61 10.14 -2.31 -15.67
CA TYR A 61 9.08 -3.27 -15.98
C TYR A 61 7.75 -2.61 -16.37
N ASP A 62 7.73 -1.29 -16.55
CA ASP A 62 6.59 -0.48 -17.05
C ASP A 62 6.27 -0.76 -18.54
N GLU A 63 6.95 -1.69 -19.20
CA GLU A 63 6.80 -1.88 -20.65
C GLU A 63 5.38 -2.35 -21.02
N SER A 64 4.70 -1.50 -21.79
CA SER A 64 3.32 -1.62 -22.31
C SER A 64 2.96 -2.92 -23.05
N ASP A 65 3.91 -3.84 -23.24
CA ASP A 65 3.70 -5.14 -23.86
C ASP A 65 3.53 -6.28 -22.84
N GLY A 66 3.63 -5.98 -21.54
CA GLY A 66 3.44 -6.95 -20.46
C GLY A 66 4.56 -7.99 -20.36
N SER A 67 5.71 -7.75 -20.98
CA SER A 67 6.82 -8.72 -21.01
C SER A 67 7.80 -8.54 -19.85
N VAL A 68 7.29 -8.57 -18.60
CA VAL A 68 8.17 -8.84 -17.45
C VAL A 68 8.65 -10.27 -17.56
N SER A 69 9.76 -10.49 -18.25
CA SER A 69 10.18 -11.85 -18.59
C SER A 69 11.45 -12.26 -17.87
N GLN A 70 12.39 -11.34 -17.62
CA GLN A 70 13.74 -11.68 -17.17
C GLN A 70 14.37 -10.62 -16.27
N CYS A 71 15.22 -11.05 -15.33
CA CYS A 71 16.05 -10.16 -14.54
C CYS A 71 17.08 -9.42 -15.42
N PRO A 72 17.23 -8.09 -15.30
CA PRO A 72 18.17 -7.32 -16.12
C PRO A 72 19.64 -7.66 -15.81
N PHE A 73 19.93 -8.27 -14.66
CA PHE A 73 21.30 -8.63 -14.27
C PHE A 73 21.69 -10.06 -14.68
N CYS A 74 20.85 -11.07 -14.39
CA CYS A 74 21.19 -12.48 -14.61
C CYS A 74 20.36 -13.17 -15.71
N SER A 75 19.40 -12.48 -16.31
CA SER A 75 18.50 -12.98 -17.36
C SER A 75 17.62 -14.17 -16.93
N GLN A 76 17.56 -14.49 -15.63
CA GLN A 76 16.66 -15.55 -15.14
C GLN A 76 15.19 -15.13 -15.31
N PRO A 77 14.30 -16.08 -15.67
CA PRO A 77 12.87 -15.80 -15.77
C PRO A 77 12.30 -15.29 -14.44
N LEU A 78 11.47 -14.24 -14.50
CA LEU A 78 10.86 -13.64 -13.31
C LEU A 78 9.43 -14.12 -13.04
N LEU A 79 8.75 -14.66 -14.05
CA LEU A 79 7.38 -15.15 -13.92
C LEU A 79 7.36 -16.57 -13.35
N ILE A 80 6.65 -16.74 -12.24
CA ILE A 80 6.36 -18.03 -11.62
C ILE A 80 4.86 -18.25 -11.74
N GLN A 81 4.46 -19.27 -12.51
CA GLN A 81 3.04 -19.55 -12.81
C GLN A 81 2.28 -18.33 -13.40
N GLY A 82 2.99 -17.49 -14.17
CA GLY A 82 2.43 -16.29 -14.79
C GLY A 82 2.35 -15.06 -13.90
N LYS A 83 2.90 -15.13 -12.67
CA LYS A 83 2.92 -14.02 -11.72
C LYS A 83 4.35 -13.54 -11.46
N PHE A 84 4.52 -12.24 -11.25
CA PHE A 84 5.82 -11.67 -10.92
C PHE A 84 5.92 -11.51 -9.40
N LEU A 85 6.19 -12.64 -8.74
CA LEU A 85 6.23 -12.70 -7.28
C LEU A 85 7.59 -12.28 -6.75
N VAL A 86 7.61 -11.30 -5.87
CA VAL A 86 8.82 -10.75 -5.22
C VAL A 86 8.67 -10.75 -3.70
N THR A 87 9.77 -10.50 -3.01
CA THR A 87 9.74 -10.14 -1.59
C THR A 87 10.03 -8.65 -1.46
N VAL A 88 9.12 -7.90 -0.86
CA VAL A 88 9.28 -6.46 -0.60
C VAL A 88 9.64 -6.27 0.86
N ARG A 89 10.67 -5.47 1.13
CA ARG A 89 11.00 -4.99 2.47
C ARG A 89 10.94 -3.47 2.50
N ASN A 90 10.09 -2.95 3.37
CA ASN A 90 9.89 -1.52 3.63
C ASN A 90 9.74 -1.27 5.14
N GLU A 91 9.32 -0.07 5.52
CA GLU A 91 9.07 0.36 6.90
C GLU A 91 7.96 -0.47 7.56
N GLY A 92 7.00 -0.96 6.76
CA GLY A 92 5.93 -1.85 7.20
C GLY A 92 6.36 -3.31 7.43
N GLY A 93 7.63 -3.64 7.17
CA GLY A 93 8.20 -4.97 7.36
C GLY A 93 8.47 -5.70 6.05
N VAL A 94 8.33 -7.03 6.07
CA VAL A 94 8.62 -7.90 4.92
C VAL A 94 7.33 -8.52 4.40
N THR A 95 7.06 -8.30 3.12
CA THR A 95 5.95 -8.93 2.40
C THR A 95 6.50 -9.93 1.41
N GLU A 96 6.27 -11.22 1.66
CA GLU A 96 6.62 -12.29 0.74
C GLU A 96 5.50 -12.54 -0.28
N GLN A 97 5.85 -13.05 -1.45
CA GLN A 97 4.90 -13.39 -2.53
C GLN A 97 4.06 -12.20 -3.01
N PHE A 98 4.61 -11.00 -2.94
CA PHE A 98 3.99 -9.81 -3.50
C PHE A 98 3.99 -9.89 -5.02
N ASP A 99 2.82 -9.76 -5.66
CA ASP A 99 2.70 -9.80 -7.12
C ASP A 99 2.98 -8.42 -7.71
N LEU A 100 4.26 -8.09 -7.85
CA LEU A 100 4.71 -6.78 -8.36
C LEU A 100 4.18 -6.51 -9.77
N GLY A 101 4.03 -7.55 -10.59
CA GLY A 101 3.48 -7.39 -11.95
C GLY A 101 2.02 -6.90 -11.93
N ALA A 102 1.20 -7.44 -11.03
CA ALA A 102 -0.19 -6.99 -10.87
C ALA A 102 -0.27 -5.56 -10.31
N ASP A 103 0.63 -5.22 -9.38
CA ASP A 103 0.70 -3.89 -8.77
C ASP A 103 1.15 -2.81 -9.76
N LEU A 104 2.18 -3.09 -10.58
CA LEU A 104 2.60 -2.20 -11.66
C LEU A 104 1.49 -2.00 -12.70
N GLN A 105 0.74 -3.05 -13.04
CA GLN A 105 -0.42 -2.94 -13.92
C GLN A 105 -1.55 -2.11 -13.31
N GLU A 106 -1.79 -2.25 -12.01
CA GLU A 106 -2.75 -1.44 -11.24
C GLU A 106 -2.34 0.04 -11.28
N GLN A 107 -1.07 0.37 -11.05
CA GLN A 107 -0.56 1.74 -11.15
C GLN A 107 -0.72 2.33 -12.56
N GLN A 108 -0.36 1.59 -13.61
CA GLN A 108 -0.57 2.02 -15.00
C GLN A 108 -2.05 2.29 -15.28
N TYR A 109 -2.93 1.40 -14.79
CA TYR A 109 -4.37 1.56 -14.92
C TYR A 109 -4.83 2.85 -14.24
N LEU A 110 -4.48 3.09 -12.99
CA LEU A 110 -4.87 4.30 -12.26
C LEU A 110 -4.29 5.57 -12.90
N ALA A 111 -3.05 5.53 -13.40
CA ALA A 111 -2.46 6.66 -14.13
C ALA A 111 -3.25 7.02 -15.40
N ALA A 112 -3.87 6.04 -16.05
CA ALA A 112 -4.75 6.25 -17.21
C ALA A 112 -6.21 6.58 -16.84
N HIS A 113 -6.60 6.41 -15.57
CA HIS A 113 -7.98 6.51 -15.08
C HIS A 113 -8.07 7.41 -13.83
N PRO A 114 -8.04 8.75 -14.00
CA PRO A 114 -7.90 9.69 -12.87
C PRO A 114 -9.02 9.63 -11.84
N GLN A 115 -10.25 9.30 -12.24
CA GLN A 115 -11.38 9.19 -11.31
C GLN A 115 -11.20 7.96 -10.40
N GLU A 116 -10.81 6.83 -10.97
CA GLU A 116 -10.49 5.61 -10.25
C GLU A 116 -9.29 5.81 -9.33
N ALA A 117 -8.26 6.55 -9.78
CA ALA A 117 -7.13 6.93 -8.94
C ALA A 117 -7.57 7.78 -7.73
N LEU A 118 -8.48 8.73 -7.95
CA LEU A 118 -9.03 9.57 -6.91
C LEU A 118 -9.89 8.77 -5.91
N ASN A 119 -10.67 7.80 -6.41
CA ASN A 119 -11.44 6.88 -5.59
C ASN A 119 -10.54 5.99 -4.73
N GLU A 120 -9.46 5.45 -5.30
CA GLU A 120 -8.49 4.63 -4.53
C GLU A 120 -7.77 5.48 -3.48
N ALA A 121 -7.43 6.74 -3.79
CA ALA A 121 -6.88 7.68 -2.83
C ALA A 121 -7.82 7.90 -1.64
N LEU A 122 -9.13 8.09 -1.88
CA LEU A 122 -10.12 8.21 -0.80
C LEU A 122 -10.10 7.00 0.13
N LEU A 123 -10.05 5.80 -0.44
CA LEU A 123 -10.03 4.54 0.32
C LEU A 123 -8.75 4.42 1.15
N SER A 124 -7.60 4.75 0.56
CA SER A 124 -6.31 4.77 1.26
C SER A 124 -6.30 5.76 2.43
N MET A 125 -6.79 7.00 2.24
CA MET A 125 -6.85 8.01 3.29
C MET A 125 -7.83 7.65 4.42
N ALA A 126 -8.96 7.02 4.06
CA ALA A 126 -9.91 6.49 5.03
C ALA A 126 -9.30 5.36 5.89
N PHE A 127 -8.42 4.54 5.30
CA PHE A 127 -7.69 3.49 6.01
C PHE A 127 -6.49 4.01 6.82
N SER A 128 -5.87 5.12 6.43
CA SER A 128 -4.80 5.75 7.22
C SER A 128 -5.32 6.56 8.41
N GLY A 129 -6.62 6.86 8.45
CA GLY A 129 -7.22 7.68 9.51
C GLY A 129 -7.04 9.19 9.28
N ASP A 130 -6.65 9.62 8.07
CA ASP A 130 -6.44 11.03 7.75
C ASP A 130 -7.75 11.72 7.32
N LEU A 131 -8.45 12.30 8.28
CA LEU A 131 -9.72 13.00 8.05
C LEU A 131 -9.59 14.20 7.11
N ASP A 132 -8.48 14.95 7.16
CA ASP A 132 -8.34 16.14 6.34
C ASP A 132 -8.04 15.76 4.89
N ALA A 133 -7.19 14.76 4.66
CA ALA A 133 -7.00 14.19 3.34
C ALA A 133 -8.30 13.58 2.77
N VAL A 134 -9.12 12.92 3.58
CA VAL A 134 -10.45 12.42 3.16
C VAL A 134 -11.34 13.57 2.66
N LYS A 135 -11.42 14.68 3.40
CA LYS A 135 -12.22 15.86 3.00
C LYS A 135 -11.72 16.46 1.69
N GLU A 136 -10.40 16.62 1.56
CA GLU A 136 -9.80 17.19 0.36
C GLU A 136 -10.03 16.31 -0.86
N THR A 137 -9.90 14.99 -0.71
CA THR A 137 -10.10 14.03 -1.81
C THR A 137 -11.56 14.01 -2.27
N LEU A 138 -12.53 14.09 -1.35
CA LEU A 138 -13.95 14.25 -1.70
C LEU A 138 -14.24 15.60 -2.37
N ALA A 139 -13.60 16.68 -1.94
CA ALA A 139 -13.73 17.98 -2.58
C ALA A 139 -13.17 18.00 -4.02
N GLN A 140 -12.19 17.14 -4.32
CA GLN A 140 -11.68 16.92 -5.68
C GLN A 140 -12.62 16.07 -6.55
N GLY A 141 -13.67 15.47 -5.97
CA GLY A 141 -14.70 14.71 -6.69
C GLY A 141 -14.56 13.19 -6.59
N ALA A 142 -13.87 12.66 -5.57
CA ALA A 142 -13.91 11.23 -5.31
C ALA A 142 -15.35 10.74 -5.13
N ASP A 143 -15.64 9.54 -5.62
CA ASP A 143 -16.90 8.87 -5.35
C ASP A 143 -16.96 8.46 -3.88
N LEU A 144 -17.93 9.03 -3.16
CA LEU A 144 -18.14 8.81 -1.73
C LEU A 144 -18.35 7.33 -1.38
N ASP A 145 -18.99 6.59 -2.29
CA ASP A 145 -19.31 5.18 -2.13
C ASP A 145 -18.41 4.28 -2.99
N ALA A 146 -17.24 4.78 -3.40
CA ALA A 146 -16.23 3.98 -4.07
C ALA A 146 -15.90 2.70 -3.30
N THR A 147 -15.61 1.62 -4.04
CA THR A 147 -15.28 0.32 -3.47
C THR A 147 -13.92 -0.17 -3.93
N GLN A 148 -13.13 -0.72 -3.02
CA GLN A 148 -11.88 -1.41 -3.36
C GLN A 148 -12.16 -2.60 -4.30
N ALA A 149 -11.38 -2.74 -5.37
CA ALA A 149 -11.59 -3.77 -6.37
C ALA A 149 -11.50 -5.21 -5.81
N LYS A 150 -10.59 -5.45 -4.85
CA LYS A 150 -10.31 -6.79 -4.30
C LYS A 150 -11.30 -7.22 -3.23
N THR A 151 -11.75 -6.29 -2.38
CA THR A 151 -12.53 -6.60 -1.17
C THR A 151 -13.97 -6.09 -1.25
N GLY A 152 -14.30 -5.20 -2.18
CA GLY A 152 -15.59 -4.50 -2.24
C GLY A 152 -15.83 -3.53 -1.07
N MET A 153 -14.80 -3.21 -0.27
CA MET A 153 -14.92 -2.32 0.88
C MET A 153 -14.99 -0.86 0.46
N THR A 154 -15.90 -0.10 1.08
CA THR A 154 -15.97 1.37 0.99
C THR A 154 -15.17 2.04 2.10
N ALA A 155 -15.02 3.37 2.05
CA ALA A 155 -14.39 4.14 3.12
C ALA A 155 -15.03 3.88 4.51
N LEU A 156 -16.35 3.71 4.58
CA LEU A 156 -17.03 3.35 5.84
C LEU A 156 -16.59 2.00 6.40
N HIS A 157 -16.33 1.00 5.54
CA HIS A 157 -15.82 -0.31 5.99
C HIS A 157 -14.38 -0.18 6.51
N LEU A 158 -13.53 0.57 5.81
CA LEU A 158 -12.13 0.76 6.19
C LEU A 158 -12.01 1.50 7.53
N CYS A 159 -12.76 2.58 7.73
CA CYS A 159 -12.79 3.27 9.01
C CYS A 159 -13.40 2.40 10.13
N ALA A 160 -14.31 1.48 9.81
CA ALA A 160 -14.85 0.53 10.78
C ALA A 160 -13.79 -0.47 11.28
N LEU A 161 -12.87 -0.92 10.41
CA LEU A 161 -11.74 -1.76 10.80
C LEU A 161 -10.82 -1.04 11.80
N ASN A 162 -10.61 0.27 11.60
CA ASN A 162 -9.75 1.09 12.47
C ASN A 162 -10.45 1.65 13.71
N ASN A 163 -11.77 1.42 13.86
CA ASN A 163 -12.60 2.04 14.88
C ASN A 163 -12.60 3.60 14.82
N ASP A 164 -12.43 4.17 13.63
CA ASP A 164 -12.30 5.62 13.40
C ASP A 164 -13.65 6.34 13.30
N ALA A 165 -14.28 6.56 14.45
CA ALA A 165 -15.60 7.18 14.53
C ALA A 165 -15.67 8.61 13.95
N ASN A 166 -14.56 9.36 13.94
CA ASN A 166 -14.53 10.73 13.44
C ASN A 166 -14.76 10.79 11.92
N ILE A 167 -14.05 9.96 11.16
CA ILE A 167 -14.20 9.88 9.70
C ILE A 167 -15.55 9.28 9.35
N ILE A 168 -16.00 8.26 10.07
CA ILE A 168 -17.33 7.68 9.88
C ILE A 168 -18.42 8.74 10.00
N ARG A 169 -18.41 9.55 11.07
CA ARG A 169 -19.41 10.61 11.26
C ARG A 169 -19.42 11.58 10.09
N PHE A 170 -18.23 12.02 9.66
CA PHE A 170 -18.11 12.92 8.52
C PHE A 170 -18.66 12.30 7.23
N LEU A 171 -18.29 11.06 6.89
CA LEU A 171 -18.77 10.37 5.69
C LEU A 171 -20.29 10.15 5.73
N VAL A 172 -20.85 9.80 6.88
CA VAL A 172 -22.30 9.65 7.07
C VAL A 172 -23.02 10.99 6.92
N GLU A 173 -22.47 12.07 7.48
CA GLU A 173 -22.99 13.44 7.30
C GLU A 173 -22.91 13.90 5.84
N ALA A 174 -21.89 13.46 5.10
CA ALA A 174 -21.74 13.68 3.66
C ALA A 174 -22.70 12.83 2.81
N GLY A 175 -23.41 11.88 3.40
CA GLY A 175 -24.45 11.07 2.75
C GLY A 175 -23.98 9.71 2.25
N ALA A 176 -22.87 9.16 2.76
CA ALA A 176 -22.37 7.85 2.37
C ALA A 176 -23.40 6.74 2.61
N ASP A 177 -23.51 5.80 1.68
CA ASP A 177 -24.43 4.68 1.77
C ASP A 177 -23.92 3.63 2.76
N LYS A 178 -24.51 3.63 3.96
CA LYS A 178 -24.23 2.67 5.03
C LYS A 178 -24.64 1.24 4.70
N THR A 179 -25.34 1.00 3.59
CA THR A 179 -25.91 -0.31 3.22
C THR A 179 -25.09 -1.08 2.19
N VAL A 180 -24.04 -0.48 1.62
CA VAL A 180 -23.10 -1.16 0.72
C VAL A 180 -22.52 -2.38 1.43
N ARG A 181 -22.47 -3.51 0.71
CA ARG A 181 -21.90 -4.76 1.22
C ARG A 181 -20.55 -5.03 0.61
N ALA A 182 -19.54 -5.25 1.45
CA ALA A 182 -18.24 -5.73 1.03
C ALA A 182 -18.32 -7.19 0.50
N GLY A 183 -17.21 -7.70 -0.02
CA GLY A 183 -17.10 -9.04 -0.60
C GLY A 183 -17.36 -10.19 0.38
N ASN A 184 -17.24 -9.93 1.69
CA ASN A 184 -17.66 -10.86 2.75
C ASN A 184 -19.19 -10.81 3.04
N GLY A 185 -19.92 -9.96 2.32
CA GLY A 185 -21.36 -9.77 2.45
C GLY A 185 -21.78 -8.88 3.62
N MET A 186 -20.85 -8.31 4.38
CA MET A 186 -21.15 -7.42 5.50
C MET A 186 -21.26 -5.97 5.03
N ASP A 187 -22.18 -5.21 5.62
CA ASP A 187 -22.11 -3.75 5.60
C ASP A 187 -21.13 -3.22 6.66
N ALA A 188 -20.86 -1.91 6.65
CA ALA A 188 -19.89 -1.30 7.56
C ALA A 188 -20.26 -1.48 9.04
N LEU A 189 -21.54 -1.48 9.39
CA LEU A 189 -21.98 -1.67 10.78
C LEU A 189 -21.80 -3.13 11.22
N GLN A 190 -22.15 -4.08 10.35
CA GLN A 190 -21.94 -5.51 10.58
C GLN A 190 -20.46 -5.82 10.76
N LEU A 191 -19.59 -5.21 9.95
CA LEU A 191 -18.14 -5.33 10.08
C LEU A 191 -17.64 -4.72 11.40
N ALA A 192 -18.08 -3.50 11.76
CA ALA A 192 -17.71 -2.88 13.03
C ALA A 192 -18.09 -3.76 14.24
N ILE A 193 -19.26 -4.41 14.20
CA ILE A 193 -19.71 -5.33 15.24
C ILE A 193 -18.87 -6.61 15.26
N SER A 194 -18.50 -7.17 14.10
CA SER A 194 -17.68 -8.40 14.03
C SER A 194 -16.27 -8.19 14.56
N GLU A 195 -15.67 -7.04 14.27
CA GLU A 195 -14.32 -6.66 14.72
C GLU A 195 -14.29 -6.12 16.16
N GLY A 196 -15.46 -5.84 16.76
CA GLY A 196 -15.53 -5.24 18.11
C GLY A 196 -15.20 -3.74 18.14
N SER A 197 -15.25 -3.06 17.01
CA SER A 197 -15.04 -1.62 16.85
C SER A 197 -16.23 -0.82 17.39
N HIS A 198 -16.27 -0.64 18.72
CA HIS A 198 -17.40 -0.06 19.43
C HIS A 198 -17.73 1.38 19.04
N ASP A 199 -16.73 2.23 18.83
CA ASP A 199 -16.95 3.64 18.47
C ASP A 199 -17.44 3.77 17.04
N ALA A 200 -16.90 2.97 16.12
CA ALA A 200 -17.39 2.87 14.75
C ALA A 200 -18.83 2.36 14.69
N ALA A 201 -19.14 1.28 15.42
CA ALA A 201 -20.49 0.74 15.49
C ALA A 201 -21.49 1.76 16.08
N TYR A 202 -21.05 2.62 17.01
CA TYR A 202 -21.88 3.69 17.54
C TYR A 202 -22.06 4.84 16.53
N ALA A 203 -21.03 5.18 15.76
CA ALA A 203 -21.09 6.23 14.75
C ALA A 203 -21.93 5.84 13.51
N LEU A 204 -22.09 4.53 13.24
CA LEU A 204 -22.85 4.01 12.10
C LEU A 204 -24.35 3.81 12.36
N GLN A 205 -24.80 3.89 13.62
CA GLN A 205 -26.23 3.81 13.99
C GLN A 205 -26.99 5.03 13.46
#